data_AF-A0A6L4B8J3-F1
#
_entry.id   AF-A0A6L4B8J3-F1
#
_cell.length_a   1.000
_cell.length_b   1.000
_cell.length_c   1.000
_cell.angle_alpha   90.00
_cell.angle_beta   90.00
_cell.angle_gamma   90.00
#
_symmetry.space_group_name_H-M   'P 1'
#
loop_
_entity.id
_entity.type
_entity.pdbx_description
1 polymer ?
#
loop_
_entity_poly.entity_id
_entity_poly.type
_entity_poly.pdbx_seq_one_letter_code
_entity_poly.pdbx_strand_id
1 'polypeptide(L)' 'MSASPTPAAAPISRIAKRKAKPGCEAAYEAVVRGMFAETGKFPGFLGADLIPPHAPDDVYQVVMRFASQADLDR' A
#
# COMPACT_ATOMS: atom_id res chain seq x y z
N MET A 1 10.34 -19.18 -35.47
CA MET A 1 10.25 -17.77 -35.04
C MET A 1 10.11 -17.77 -33.54
N SER A 2 11.15 -17.32 -32.82
CA SER A 2 11.12 -17.27 -31.35
C SER A 2 10.28 -16.07 -30.93
N ALA A 3 9.23 -16.32 -30.14
CA ALA A 3 8.49 -15.25 -29.48
C ALA A 3 9.41 -14.60 -28.43
N SER A 4 9.60 -13.29 -28.53
CA SER A 4 10.24 -12.50 -27.47
C SER A 4 9.41 -12.64 -26.18
N PRO A 5 10.03 -12.87 -25.01
CA PRO A 5 9.27 -12.84 -23.76
C PRO A 5 8.68 -11.45 -23.58
N THR A 6 7.36 -11.37 -23.46
CA THR A 6 6.67 -10.16 -22.99
C THR A 6 7.33 -9.75 -21.67
N PRO A 7 7.75 -8.49 -21.47
CA PRO A 7 8.32 -8.06 -20.21
C PRO A 7 7.30 -8.37 -19.11
N ALA A 8 7.65 -9.31 -18.23
CA ALA A 8 6.85 -9.65 -17.09
C ALA A 8 6.69 -8.37 -16.25
N ALA A 9 5.45 -8.00 -15.93
CA ALA A 9 5.18 -6.82 -15.13
C ALA A 9 6.00 -6.90 -13.83
N ALA A 10 6.80 -5.86 -13.56
CA ALA A 10 7.62 -5.81 -12.36
C ALA A 10 6.76 -5.37 -11.17
N PRO A 11 6.91 -6.01 -10.00
CA PRO A 11 6.20 -5.59 -8.79
C PRO A 11 6.48 -4.13 -8.44
N ILE A 12 5.43 -3.40 -8.07
CA ILE A 12 5.46 -1.98 -7.71
C ILE A 12 5.16 -1.82 -6.22
N SER A 13 5.87 -0.89 -5.57
CA SER A 13 5.59 -0.48 -4.19
C SER A 13 5.15 0.99 -4.15
N ARG A 14 4.02 1.27 -3.51
CA ARG A 14 3.54 2.62 -3.23
C ARG A 14 3.74 2.92 -1.74
N ILE A 15 4.40 4.03 -1.45
CA ILE A 15 4.61 4.53 -0.09
C ILE A 15 3.89 5.86 0.06
N ALA A 16 2.89 5.91 0.93
CA ALA A 16 2.20 7.15 1.28
C ALA A 16 2.54 7.56 2.72
N LYS A 17 2.99 8.81 2.89
CA LYS A 17 3.22 9.42 4.20
C LYS A 17 1.98 10.19 4.64
N ARG A 18 1.54 10.02 5.88
CA ARG A 18 0.32 10.64 6.42
C ARG A 18 0.48 10.97 7.90
N LYS A 19 -0.05 12.12 8.32
CA LYS A 19 -0.18 12.45 9.74
C LYS A 19 -1.61 12.17 10.19
N ALA A 20 -1.76 11.43 11.29
CA ALA A 20 -3.06 11.30 11.93
C ALA A 20 -3.46 12.64 12.56
N LYS A 21 -4.77 12.87 12.71
CA LYS A 21 -5.22 14.00 13.53
C LYS A 21 -4.87 13.70 14.99
N PRO A 22 -4.43 14.69 15.79
CA PRO A 22 -4.10 14.47 17.20
C PRO A 22 -5.24 13.79 17.95
N GLY A 23 -4.94 12.71 18.67
CA GLY A 23 -5.93 11.93 19.43
C GLY A 23 -6.79 10.97 18.59
N CYS A 24 -6.55 10.90 17.27
CA CYS A 24 -7.26 10.03 16.34
C CYS A 24 -6.37 8.91 15.78
N GLU A 25 -5.22 8.63 16.40
CA GLU A 25 -4.21 7.69 15.94
C GLU A 25 -4.80 6.28 15.78
N ALA A 26 -5.47 5.77 16.82
CA ALA A 26 -6.11 4.45 16.79
C ALA A 26 -7.21 4.36 15.72
N ALA A 27 -8.00 5.43 15.55
CA ALA A 27 -9.03 5.49 14.52
C ALA A 27 -8.42 5.50 13.11
N TYR A 28 -7.33 6.25 12.92
CA TYR A 28 -6.58 6.27 11.66
C TYR A 28 -6.03 4.88 11.33
N GLU A 29 -5.41 4.19 12.28
CA GLU A 29 -4.91 2.84 12.09
C GLU A 29 -6.02 1.85 11.72
N ALA A 30 -7.18 1.93 12.38
CA ALA A 30 -8.33 1.09 12.08
C ALA A 30 -8.85 1.31 10.65
N VAL A 31 -8.94 2.57 10.21
CA VAL A 31 -9.34 2.92 8.83
C VAL A 31 -8.35 2.36 7.81
N VAL A 32 -7.04 2.52 8.04
CA VAL A 32 -6.01 2.02 7.12
C VAL A 32 -6.03 0.48 7.07
N ARG A 33 -6.19 -0.20 8.20
CA ARG A 33 -6.33 -1.67 8.24
C ARG A 33 -7.58 -2.15 7.50
N GLY A 34 -8.70 -1.42 7.64
CA GLY A 34 -9.92 -1.68 6.87
C GLY A 34 -9.69 -1.52 5.37
N MET A 35 -8.98 -0.46 4.95
CA MET A 35 -8.58 -0.27 3.56
C MET A 35 -7.74 -1.44 3.05
N PHE A 36 -6.77 -1.94 3.82
CA PHE A 36 -5.98 -3.11 3.42
C PHE A 36 -6.82 -4.37 3.22
N ALA A 37 -7.81 -4.62 4.09
CA ALA A 37 -8.71 -5.76 3.96
C ALA A 37 -9.55 -5.70 2.68
N GLU A 38 -9.99 -4.50 2.30
CA GLU A 38 -10.70 -4.30 1.03
C GLU A 38 -9.76 -4.39 -0.17
N THR A 39 -8.58 -3.75 -0.12
CA THR A 39 -7.59 -3.80 -1.20
C THR A 39 -7.10 -5.23 -1.46
N GLY A 40 -7.00 -6.04 -0.41
CA GLY A 40 -6.62 -7.45 -0.48
C GLY A 40 -7.51 -8.33 -1.36
N LYS A 41 -8.70 -7.85 -1.75
CA LYS A 41 -9.63 -8.56 -2.62
C LYS A 41 -9.36 -8.33 -4.11
N PHE A 42 -8.56 -7.31 -4.46
CA PHE A 42 -8.28 -7.00 -5.86
C PHE A 42 -7.15 -7.88 -6.43
N PRO A 43 -7.28 -8.33 -7.69
CA PRO A 43 -6.21 -9.02 -8.39
C PRO A 43 -4.94 -8.15 -8.44
N GLY A 44 -3.79 -8.78 -8.23
CA GLY A 44 -2.49 -8.12 -8.31
C GLY A 44 -2.05 -7.42 -7.02
N PHE A 45 -2.86 -7.36 -5.97
CA PHE A 45 -2.39 -6.92 -4.65
C PHE A 45 -1.50 -7.98 -3.99
N LEU A 46 -0.31 -7.58 -3.55
CA LEU A 46 0.69 -8.47 -2.95
C LEU A 46 0.78 -8.33 -1.43
N GLY A 47 0.24 -7.25 -0.86
CA GLY A 47 0.26 -7.00 0.58
C GLY A 47 0.49 -5.54 0.95
N ALA A 48 0.26 -5.21 2.22
CA ALA A 48 0.49 -3.88 2.74
C ALA A 48 0.93 -3.88 4.20
N ASP A 49 1.70 -2.86 4.57
CA ASP A 49 2.15 -2.59 5.93
C ASP A 49 1.76 -1.16 6.33
N LEU A 50 1.42 -1.00 7.61
CA LEU A 50 1.30 0.30 8.26
C LEU A 50 2.43 0.45 9.26
N ILE A 51 3.32 1.40 8.99
CA ILE A 51 4.44 1.74 9.85
C ILE A 51 4.01 2.92 10.72
N PRO A 52 3.92 2.75 12.05
CA PRO A 52 3.59 3.85 12.95
C PRO A 52 4.74 4.87 13.04
N PRO A 53 4.44 6.13 13.37
CA PRO A 53 5.45 7.16 13.58
C PRO A 53 6.33 6.82 14.80
N HIS A 54 7.61 7.19 14.74
CA HIS A 54 8.53 6.99 15.87
C HIS A 54 8.39 8.07 16.96
N ALA A 55 7.77 9.20 16.64
CA ALA A 55 7.52 10.31 17.54
C ALA A 55 6.11 10.90 17.32
N PRO A 56 5.50 11.55 18.33
CA PRO A 56 4.13 12.08 18.23
C PRO A 56 3.87 13.05 17.05
N ASP A 57 4.90 13.74 16.58
CA ASP A 57 4.79 14.69 15.47
C ASP A 57 5.18 14.15 14.09
N ASP A 58 5.62 12.89 14.04
CA ASP A 58 6.07 12.21 12.82
C ASP A 58 4.88 11.62 12.04
N VAL A 59 5.16 11.02 10.89
CA VAL A 59 4.15 10.52 9.95
C VAL A 59 4.09 9.00 9.93
N TYR A 60 2.87 8.47 9.81
CA TYR A 60 2.64 7.11 9.40
C TYR A 60 3.14 6.89 7.97
N GLN A 61 3.64 5.69 7.70
CA GLN A 61 3.92 5.24 6.35
C GLN A 61 3.00 4.07 6.00
N VAL A 62 2.25 4.23 4.92
CA VAL A 62 1.39 3.19 4.35
C VAL A 62 2.13 2.63 3.14
N VAL A 63 2.58 1.38 3.24
CA VAL A 63 3.30 0.68 2.17
C VAL A 63 2.36 -0.33 1.55
N MET A 64 2.12 -0.25 0.25
CA MET A 64 1.30 -1.20 -0.49
C MET A 64 2.08 -1.76 -1.68
N ARG A 65 1.94 -3.05 -1.96
CA ARG A 65 2.70 -3.77 -2.97
C ARG A 65 1.74 -4.37 -4.00
N PHE A 66 2.07 -4.23 -5.27
CA PHE A 66 1.26 -4.66 -6.40
C PHE A 66 2.12 -5.43 -7.41
N ALA A 67 1.52 -6.35 -8.15
CA ALA A 67 2.19 -7.16 -9.17
C ALA A 67 2.60 -6.33 -10.39
N SER A 68 1.89 -5.22 -10.66
CA SER A 68 2.18 -4.33 -11.77
C SER A 68 1.72 -2.90 -11.50
N GLN A 69 2.14 -1.97 -12.36
CA GLN A 69 1.63 -0.59 -12.38
C GLN A 69 0.12 -0.55 -12.70
N ALA A 70 -0.36 -1.42 -13.60
CA ALA A 70 -1.77 -1.49 -13.96
C ALA A 70 -2.66 -1.94 -12.80
N ASP A 71 -2.16 -2.82 -11.92
CA ASP A 71 -2.88 -3.22 -10.71
C ASP A 71 -2.92 -2.11 -9.65
N LEU A 72 -1.96 -1.18 -9.68
CA LEU A 72 -1.95 0.00 -8.81
C LEU A 72 -2.90 1.10 -9.28
N ASP A 73 -3.04 1.30 -10.59
CA ASP A 73 -3.81 2.42 -11.19
C ASP A 73 -5.32 2.13 -11.32
N ARG A 74 -5.76 0.96 -10.87
CA ARG A 74 -7.14 0.47 -10.98
C ARG A 74 -8.07 1.05 -9.91
#